data_AF-A0A504JCH2-F1
#
_entry.id   AF-A0A504JCH2-F1
#
_cell.length_a   1.000
_cell.length_b   1.000
_cell.length_c   1.000
_cell.angle_alpha   90.00
_cell.angle_beta   90.00
_cell.angle_gamma   90.00
#
_symmetry.space_group_name_H-M   'P 1'
#
loop_
_entity.id
_entity.type
_entity.pdbx_description
1 polymer ?
#
loop_
_entity_poly.entity_id
_entity_poly.type
_entity_poly.pdbx_seq_one_letter_code
_entity_poly.pdbx_strand_id
1 'polypeptide(L)'
;MNRFLLFIVLITFFSCGKQTKESKEDPKTQTEKIEVLPIQKHAAIPMDTTLAKKLSKKEMNAIFSNRRQIQLGISNQLYQAYNYKDKSGEYYLLLTDHKKVVNEEKDTLYDNIYALNLRVEKNQFKKRSTIKDEMDQEWETSIGFWNQYSQLSDLDSDGEIDPIIVYGTTTHSIYEDNRVKIIVYYKKSRATIKHQNSEIPDGRITKINKKFYNFPKQIQETVIEKMKLMAKNGHAVFAEDWEKNINNKAARLENN
;
A
#
# COMPACT_ATOMS: atom_id res chain seq x y z
N MET A 1 -29.91 71.19 49.33
CA MET A 1 -29.53 71.87 48.08
C MET A 1 -28.26 71.22 47.54
N ASN A 2 -28.38 70.58 46.38
CA ASN A 2 -27.30 69.99 45.59
C ASN A 2 -26.41 71.06 44.95
N ARG A 3 -25.14 70.73 44.70
CA ARG A 3 -24.40 70.89 43.42
C ARG A 3 -22.93 70.45 43.63
N PHE A 4 -22.61 69.25 43.16
CA PHE A 4 -21.94 68.96 41.88
C PHE A 4 -20.49 69.44 41.83
N LEU A 5 -19.57 68.51 42.09
CA LEU A 5 -18.16 68.62 41.71
C LEU A 5 -17.85 67.43 40.81
N LEU A 6 -17.50 67.72 39.55
CA LEU A 6 -17.07 66.76 38.54
C LEU A 6 -15.81 66.03 39.00
N PHE A 7 -15.81 64.70 38.92
CA PHE A 7 -14.59 63.90 38.85
C PHE A 7 -14.42 63.38 37.43
N ILE A 8 -13.33 63.82 36.79
CA ILE A 8 -12.82 63.29 35.53
C ILE A 8 -12.11 61.97 35.85
N VAL A 9 -12.60 60.86 35.29
CA VAL A 9 -11.90 59.56 35.33
C VAL A 9 -10.95 59.51 34.13
N LEU A 10 -9.64 59.59 34.40
CA LEU A 10 -8.60 59.22 33.43
C LEU A 10 -8.53 57.69 33.33
N ILE A 11 -9.02 57.14 32.23
CA ILE A 11 -8.76 55.74 31.87
C ILE A 11 -7.36 55.70 31.25
N THR A 12 -6.38 55.23 32.00
CA THR A 12 -5.08 54.84 31.47
C THR A 12 -5.17 53.40 30.98
N PHE A 13 -4.98 53.19 29.68
CA PHE A 13 -4.82 51.86 29.10
C PHE A 13 -3.51 51.26 29.62
N PHE A 14 -3.61 50.30 30.55
CA PHE A 14 -2.53 49.37 30.85
C PHE A 14 -2.33 48.47 29.63
N SER A 15 -1.33 48.80 28.82
CA SER A 15 -0.72 47.90 27.85
C SER A 15 -0.04 46.77 28.63
N CYS A 16 -0.73 45.64 28.74
CA CYS A 16 -0.19 44.44 29.35
C CYS A 16 0.60 43.68 28.28
N GLY A 17 1.92 43.81 28.31
CA GLY A 17 2.83 43.07 27.45
C GLY A 17 2.71 41.57 27.68
N LYS A 18 2.15 40.86 26.70
CA LYS A 18 2.33 39.42 26.57
C LYS A 18 3.69 39.19 25.91
N GLN A 19 4.64 38.68 26.68
CA GLN A 19 5.84 38.03 26.15
C GLN A 19 5.39 36.82 25.31
N THR A 20 5.42 36.98 24.00
CA THR A 20 5.47 35.88 23.06
C THR A 20 6.80 35.17 23.27
N LYS A 21 6.78 33.97 23.88
CA LYS A 21 7.91 33.04 23.77
C LYS A 21 7.95 32.57 22.32
N GLU A 22 8.82 33.20 21.52
CA GLU A 22 9.35 32.59 20.31
C GLU A 22 10.01 31.27 20.71
N SER A 23 9.43 30.16 20.26
CA SER A 23 10.12 28.88 20.22
C SER A 23 11.27 29.02 19.23
N LYS A 24 12.50 29.05 19.73
CA LYS A 24 13.70 28.88 18.91
C LYS A 24 13.62 27.49 18.27
N GLU A 25 13.45 27.45 16.96
CA GLU A 25 13.68 26.25 16.17
C GLU A 25 15.17 25.87 16.29
N ASP A 26 15.43 24.66 16.80
CA ASP A 26 16.77 24.06 16.79
C ASP A 26 17.19 23.77 15.34
N PRO A 27 18.38 24.20 14.88
CA PRO A 27 18.77 24.12 13.49
C PRO A 27 19.40 22.77 13.13
N LYS A 28 18.77 21.66 13.52
CA LYS A 28 19.17 20.30 13.12
C LYS A 28 17.97 19.36 13.01
N THR A 29 17.21 19.48 11.93
CA THR A 29 16.73 18.36 11.11
C THR A 29 16.13 19.02 9.87
N GLN A 30 16.94 19.22 8.82
CA GLN A 30 16.37 19.45 7.50
C GLN A 30 15.78 18.10 7.06
N THR A 31 14.53 17.84 7.41
CA THR A 31 13.77 16.75 6.81
C THR A 31 13.65 17.12 5.33
N GLU A 32 14.40 16.45 4.46
CA GLU A 32 14.16 16.52 3.02
C GLU A 32 12.67 16.30 2.80
N LYS A 33 11.96 17.32 2.31
CA LYS A 33 10.55 17.18 1.94
C LYS A 33 10.51 16.27 0.72
N ILE A 34 10.34 14.97 0.94
CA ILE A 34 10.08 14.01 -0.13
C ILE A 34 8.73 14.39 -0.73
N GLU A 35 8.71 14.71 -2.03
CA GLU A 35 7.47 14.94 -2.76
C GLU A 35 6.71 13.61 -2.89
N VAL A 36 5.53 13.56 -2.29
CA VAL A 36 4.70 12.36 -2.27
C VAL A 36 3.90 12.29 -3.56
N LEU A 37 4.14 11.27 -4.37
CA LEU A 37 3.31 11.03 -5.55
C LEU A 37 1.96 10.43 -5.14
N PRO A 38 0.86 10.69 -5.86
CA PRO A 38 -0.41 10.07 -5.55
C PRO A 38 -0.35 8.55 -5.75
N ILE A 39 -0.94 7.79 -4.84
CA ILE A 39 -1.16 6.36 -5.05
C ILE A 39 -2.26 6.21 -6.10
N GLN A 40 -1.92 5.62 -7.24
CA GLN A 40 -2.87 5.37 -8.31
C GLN A 40 -3.72 4.15 -7.99
N LYS A 41 -4.74 4.37 -7.14
CA LYS A 41 -5.78 3.38 -6.84
C LYS A 41 -6.38 2.89 -8.17
N HIS A 42 -6.49 1.57 -8.31
CA HIS A 42 -6.98 0.91 -9.53
C HIS A 42 -6.18 1.20 -10.81
N ALA A 43 -4.89 1.56 -10.71
CA ALA A 43 -3.99 1.47 -11.85
C ALA A 43 -3.99 0.05 -12.45
N ALA A 44 -3.65 -0.09 -13.72
CA ALA A 44 -3.40 -1.41 -14.30
C ALA A 44 -2.11 -1.99 -13.70
N ILE A 45 -2.09 -3.30 -13.46
CA ILE A 45 -0.88 -4.02 -13.08
C ILE A 45 -0.01 -4.15 -14.34
N PRO A 46 1.26 -3.70 -14.31
CA PRO A 46 2.23 -4.02 -15.35
C PRO A 46 2.33 -5.53 -15.58
N MET A 47 2.27 -5.97 -16.83
CA MET A 47 2.23 -7.40 -17.16
C MET A 47 3.01 -7.72 -18.43
N ASP A 48 3.49 -8.95 -18.53
CA ASP A 48 3.95 -9.51 -19.80
C ASP A 48 2.73 -9.80 -20.68
N THR A 49 2.54 -8.98 -21.72
CA THR A 49 1.37 -9.08 -22.60
C THR A 49 1.38 -10.31 -23.51
N THR A 50 2.48 -11.05 -23.57
CA THR A 50 2.55 -12.32 -24.31
C THR A 50 1.91 -13.47 -23.54
N LEU A 51 1.92 -13.41 -22.21
CA LEU A 51 1.38 -14.45 -21.33
C LEU A 51 0.15 -14.00 -20.52
N ALA A 52 -0.06 -12.69 -20.36
CA ALA A 52 -1.13 -12.13 -19.55
C ALA A 52 -1.94 -11.06 -20.29
N LYS A 53 -3.21 -10.94 -19.91
CA LYS A 53 -4.09 -9.85 -20.33
C LYS A 53 -4.95 -9.34 -19.17
N LYS A 54 -5.17 -8.03 -19.14
CA LYS A 54 -6.23 -7.43 -18.33
C LYS A 54 -7.58 -7.68 -19.00
N LEU A 55 -8.56 -8.14 -18.23
CA LEU A 55 -9.91 -8.33 -18.72
C LEU A 55 -10.65 -6.99 -18.79
N SER A 56 -11.41 -6.80 -19.85
CA SER A 56 -12.40 -5.73 -19.94
C SER A 56 -13.56 -5.97 -18.97
N LYS A 57 -14.32 -4.91 -18.64
CA LYS A 57 -15.53 -5.03 -17.82
C LYS A 57 -16.56 -6.00 -18.42
N LYS A 58 -16.65 -6.07 -19.76
CA LYS A 58 -17.52 -7.01 -20.47
C LYS A 58 -17.07 -8.46 -20.28
N GLU A 59 -15.77 -8.74 -20.44
CA GLU A 59 -15.19 -10.06 -20.19
C GLU A 59 -15.35 -10.46 -18.72
N MET A 60 -15.06 -9.54 -17.79
CA MET A 60 -15.26 -9.76 -16.36
C MET A 60 -16.70 -10.16 -16.03
N ASN A 61 -17.71 -9.45 -16.56
CA ASN A 61 -19.10 -9.76 -16.29
C ASN A 61 -19.55 -11.08 -16.94
N ALA A 62 -19.00 -11.43 -18.10
CA ALA A 62 -19.28 -12.69 -18.78
C ALA A 62 -18.64 -13.89 -18.07
N ILE A 63 -17.37 -13.76 -17.66
CA ILE A 63 -16.61 -14.83 -17.00
C ILE A 63 -16.97 -14.90 -15.52
N PHE A 64 -17.16 -13.79 -14.83
CA PHE A 64 -17.43 -13.74 -13.39
C PHE A 64 -18.78 -13.08 -13.14
N SER A 65 -19.86 -13.73 -13.59
CA SER A 65 -21.22 -13.31 -13.26
C SER A 65 -21.44 -13.24 -11.74
N ASN A 66 -22.43 -12.47 -11.28
CA ASN A 66 -22.74 -12.35 -9.85
C ASN A 66 -22.88 -13.70 -9.15
N ARG A 67 -23.57 -14.66 -9.78
CA ARG A 67 -23.71 -16.03 -9.29
C ARG A 67 -22.34 -16.71 -9.10
N ARG A 68 -21.43 -16.54 -10.06
CA ARG A 68 -20.10 -17.14 -10.00
C ARG A 68 -19.22 -16.44 -8.97
N GLN A 69 -19.30 -15.13 -8.84
CA GLN A 69 -18.61 -14.37 -7.79
C GLN A 69 -19.02 -14.87 -6.39
N ILE A 70 -20.33 -15.05 -6.15
CA ILE A 70 -20.85 -15.63 -4.90
C ILE A 70 -20.28 -17.04 -4.65
N GLN A 71 -20.29 -17.91 -5.67
CA GLN A 71 -19.71 -19.26 -5.57
C GLN A 71 -18.19 -19.26 -5.26
N LEU A 72 -17.47 -18.24 -5.70
CA LEU A 72 -16.04 -18.05 -5.43
C LEU A 72 -15.77 -17.39 -4.07
N GLY A 73 -16.81 -16.98 -3.36
CA GLY A 73 -16.73 -16.26 -2.09
C GLY A 73 -16.29 -14.81 -2.25
N ILE A 74 -16.63 -14.18 -3.37
CA ILE A 74 -16.41 -12.75 -3.63
C ILE A 74 -17.69 -12.00 -3.24
N SER A 75 -17.62 -11.22 -2.17
CA SER A 75 -18.69 -10.34 -1.69
C SER A 75 -18.49 -8.88 -2.11
N ASN A 76 -17.24 -8.48 -2.32
CA ASN A 76 -16.84 -7.12 -2.64
C ASN A 76 -16.93 -6.84 -4.14
N GLN A 77 -16.89 -5.56 -4.51
CA GLN A 77 -16.90 -5.17 -5.92
C GLN A 77 -15.64 -5.68 -6.63
N LEU A 78 -15.82 -6.55 -7.62
CA LEU A 78 -14.75 -6.93 -8.55
C LEU A 78 -14.42 -5.75 -9.46
N TYR A 79 -13.32 -5.05 -9.18
CA TYR A 79 -12.93 -3.85 -9.93
C TYR A 79 -11.90 -4.16 -11.03
N GLN A 80 -11.07 -5.20 -10.86
CA GLN A 80 -10.11 -5.65 -11.86
C GLN A 80 -9.93 -7.16 -11.88
N ALA A 81 -9.64 -7.68 -13.07
CA ALA A 81 -9.25 -9.07 -13.26
C ALA A 81 -8.22 -9.20 -14.37
N TYR A 82 -7.34 -10.18 -14.23
CA TYR A 82 -6.32 -10.55 -15.20
C TYR A 82 -6.45 -12.03 -15.51
N ASN A 83 -6.28 -12.39 -16.77
CA ASN A 83 -6.09 -13.76 -17.20
C ASN A 83 -4.64 -13.92 -17.59
N TYR A 84 -4.00 -14.99 -17.14
CA TYR A 84 -2.66 -15.34 -17.58
C TYR A 84 -2.56 -16.82 -17.88
N LYS A 85 -1.84 -17.14 -18.94
CA LYS A 85 -1.61 -18.49 -19.41
C LYS A 85 -0.13 -18.69 -19.65
N ASP A 86 0.44 -19.61 -18.90
CA ASP A 86 1.86 -19.90 -18.90
C ASP A 86 2.07 -21.43 -19.02
N LYS A 87 3.33 -21.88 -18.93
CA LYS A 87 3.68 -23.30 -18.98
C LYS A 87 2.98 -24.15 -17.91
N SER A 88 2.62 -23.57 -16.78
CA SER A 88 2.00 -24.26 -15.64
C SER A 88 0.47 -24.36 -15.75
N GLY A 89 -0.15 -23.55 -16.61
CA GLY A 89 -1.57 -23.61 -16.95
C GLY A 89 -2.21 -22.26 -17.24
N GLU A 90 -3.54 -22.23 -17.16
CA GLU A 90 -4.32 -20.99 -17.26
C GLU A 90 -4.84 -20.57 -15.88
N TYR A 91 -4.78 -19.27 -15.63
CA TYR A 91 -5.09 -18.68 -14.34
C TYR A 91 -5.86 -17.37 -14.47
N TYR A 92 -6.50 -16.99 -13.37
CA TYR A 92 -7.12 -15.68 -13.20
C TYR A 92 -6.69 -15.05 -11.87
N LEU A 93 -6.28 -13.79 -11.90
CA LEU A 93 -6.12 -12.97 -10.71
C LEU A 93 -7.29 -11.98 -10.65
N LEU A 94 -8.07 -12.07 -9.58
CA LEU A 94 -9.23 -11.21 -9.33
C LEU A 94 -8.92 -10.26 -8.17
N LEU A 95 -9.20 -8.98 -8.33
CA LEU A 95 -8.98 -7.94 -7.33
C LEU A 95 -10.30 -7.26 -6.98
N THR A 96 -10.58 -7.20 -5.69
CA THR A 96 -11.81 -6.64 -5.15
C THR A 96 -11.48 -5.73 -3.96
N ASP A 97 -12.32 -4.74 -3.74
CA ASP A 97 -12.27 -3.88 -2.57
C ASP A 97 -13.68 -3.51 -2.11
N HIS A 98 -13.78 -3.15 -0.84
CA HIS A 98 -15.01 -2.67 -0.24
C HIS A 98 -14.92 -1.17 -0.06
N LYS A 99 -15.80 -0.45 -0.77
CA LYS A 99 -15.94 1.00 -0.62
C LYS A 99 -16.59 1.30 0.73
N LYS A 100 -15.87 2.00 1.60
CA LYS A 100 -16.36 2.49 2.90
C LYS A 100 -17.13 3.79 2.73
N VAL A 101 -16.46 4.83 2.23
CA VAL A 101 -16.99 6.20 2.19
C VAL A 101 -16.29 7.03 1.11
N VAL A 102 -16.84 8.19 0.78
CA VAL A 102 -16.16 9.23 0.01
C VAL A 102 -15.84 10.37 0.98
N ASN A 103 -14.58 10.78 1.10
CA ASN A 103 -14.17 11.84 2.02
C ASN A 103 -14.55 13.24 1.47
N GLU A 104 -14.24 14.30 2.24
CA GLU A 104 -14.52 15.68 1.87
C GLU A 104 -13.77 16.13 0.60
N GLU A 105 -12.59 15.55 0.37
CA GLU A 105 -11.75 15.76 -0.83
C GLU A 105 -12.27 15.00 -2.06
N LYS A 106 -13.41 14.29 -1.93
CA LYS A 106 -14.04 13.44 -2.95
C LYS A 106 -13.26 12.18 -3.31
N ASP A 107 -12.30 11.79 -2.47
CA ASP A 107 -11.60 10.53 -2.58
C ASP A 107 -12.44 9.38 -2.03
N THR A 108 -12.43 8.26 -2.75
CA THR A 108 -13.06 7.03 -2.27
C THR A 108 -12.11 6.29 -1.32
N LEU A 109 -12.59 6.05 -0.11
CA LEU A 109 -11.90 5.29 0.94
C LEU A 109 -12.45 3.86 1.01
N TYR A 110 -11.55 2.92 1.28
CA TYR A 110 -11.82 1.49 1.32
C TYR A 110 -11.35 0.92 2.64
N ASP A 111 -12.09 -0.02 3.22
CA ASP A 111 -11.78 -0.61 4.54
C ASP A 111 -11.26 -2.04 4.48
N ASN A 112 -11.47 -2.74 3.36
CA ASN A 112 -10.94 -4.07 3.16
C ASN A 112 -10.70 -4.39 1.69
N ILE A 113 -9.75 -5.29 1.47
CA ILE A 113 -9.35 -5.80 0.18
C ILE A 113 -9.46 -7.32 0.14
N TYR A 114 -9.76 -7.84 -1.05
CA TYR A 114 -9.68 -9.27 -1.30
C TYR A 114 -9.18 -9.54 -2.72
N ALA A 115 -8.17 -10.39 -2.84
CA ALA A 115 -7.73 -10.94 -4.11
C ALA A 115 -7.81 -12.46 -4.13
N LEU A 116 -8.13 -12.98 -5.30
CA LEU A 116 -8.28 -14.41 -5.54
C LEU A 116 -7.47 -14.81 -6.76
N ASN A 117 -6.53 -15.74 -6.56
CA ASN A 117 -5.80 -16.39 -7.65
C ASN A 117 -6.46 -17.74 -7.93
N LEU A 118 -6.93 -17.93 -9.15
CA LEU A 118 -7.65 -19.09 -9.63
C LEU A 118 -6.81 -19.81 -10.68
N ARG A 119 -6.87 -21.14 -10.67
CA ARG A 119 -6.42 -22.00 -11.78
C ARG A 119 -7.63 -22.53 -12.53
N VAL A 120 -7.50 -22.66 -13.84
CA VAL A 120 -8.48 -23.37 -14.67
C VAL A 120 -8.08 -24.84 -14.75
N GLU A 121 -8.95 -25.72 -14.28
CA GLU A 121 -8.78 -27.18 -14.38
C GLU A 121 -10.07 -27.80 -14.90
N LYS A 122 -10.01 -28.53 -16.03
CA LYS A 122 -11.18 -29.19 -16.64
C LYS A 122 -12.39 -28.24 -16.80
N ASN A 123 -12.13 -27.01 -17.27
CA ASN A 123 -13.13 -25.93 -17.41
C ASN A 123 -13.80 -25.48 -16.08
N GLN A 124 -13.18 -25.77 -14.93
CA GLN A 124 -13.61 -25.30 -13.63
C GLN A 124 -12.55 -24.41 -12.99
N PHE A 125 -12.99 -23.47 -12.15
CA PHE A 125 -12.09 -22.64 -11.35
C PHE A 125 -11.72 -23.35 -10.05
N LYS A 126 -10.42 -23.47 -9.80
CA LYS A 126 -9.85 -23.94 -8.53
C LYS A 126 -9.11 -22.81 -7.84
N LYS A 127 -9.44 -22.56 -6.58
CA LYS A 127 -8.77 -21.55 -5.74
C LYS A 127 -7.33 -21.98 -5.46
N ARG A 128 -6.35 -21.20 -5.92
CA ARG A 128 -4.91 -21.41 -5.68
C ARG A 128 -4.46 -20.66 -4.42
N SER A 129 -4.85 -19.40 -4.29
CA SER A 129 -4.52 -18.59 -3.12
C SER A 129 -5.44 -17.40 -2.98
N THR A 130 -5.46 -16.82 -1.78
CA THR A 130 -6.17 -15.58 -1.48
C THR A 130 -5.27 -14.57 -0.78
N ILE A 131 -5.61 -13.30 -0.95
CA ILE A 131 -5.14 -12.18 -0.16
C ILE A 131 -6.40 -11.57 0.45
N LYS A 132 -6.47 -11.49 1.77
CA LYS A 132 -7.53 -10.78 2.48
C LYS A 132 -6.85 -9.91 3.53
N ASP A 133 -7.24 -8.65 3.59
CA ASP A 133 -6.78 -7.73 4.62
C ASP A 133 -7.78 -6.61 4.83
N GLU A 134 -7.73 -6.02 6.01
CA GLU A 134 -8.57 -4.91 6.43
C GLU A 134 -7.72 -3.80 7.06
N MET A 135 -8.24 -2.59 7.02
CA MET A 135 -7.60 -1.46 7.66
C MET A 135 -7.90 -1.46 9.16
N ASP A 136 -6.92 -1.03 9.94
CA ASP A 136 -7.09 -0.67 11.33
C ASP A 136 -7.91 0.62 11.41
N GLN A 137 -9.07 0.56 12.05
CA GLN A 137 -10.01 1.69 12.08
C GLN A 137 -9.55 2.83 12.99
N GLU A 138 -8.59 2.58 13.89
CA GLU A 138 -8.09 3.59 14.83
C GLU A 138 -7.04 4.50 14.18
N TRP A 139 -6.17 3.93 13.34
CA TRP A 139 -4.97 4.62 12.85
C TRP A 139 -4.95 4.77 11.33
N GLU A 140 -5.67 3.95 10.56
CA GLU A 140 -5.63 3.94 9.09
C GLU A 140 -6.90 4.56 8.46
N THR A 141 -6.73 5.26 7.34
CA THR A 141 -7.82 5.94 6.59
C THR A 141 -8.33 5.12 5.41
N SER A 142 -7.47 4.31 4.80
CA SER A 142 -7.79 3.52 3.63
C SER A 142 -6.88 2.32 3.49
N ILE A 143 -7.33 1.27 2.82
CA ILE A 143 -6.50 0.16 2.34
C ILE A 143 -6.74 -0.06 0.84
N GLY A 144 -5.70 -0.44 0.10
CA GLY A 144 -5.86 -0.69 -1.33
C GLY A 144 -4.70 -1.44 -1.97
N PHE A 145 -4.96 -2.07 -3.12
CA PHE A 145 -3.91 -2.60 -3.96
C PHE A 145 -3.16 -1.46 -4.66
N TRP A 146 -1.84 -1.42 -4.50
CA TRP A 146 -0.97 -0.41 -5.08
C TRP A 146 -0.42 -0.96 -6.40
N ASN A 147 -1.29 -1.09 -7.39
CA ASN A 147 -1.02 -1.83 -8.63
C ASN A 147 0.17 -1.31 -9.43
N GLN A 148 0.53 -0.03 -9.27
CA GLN A 148 1.76 0.57 -9.82
C GLN A 148 3.05 -0.12 -9.34
N TYR A 149 3.01 -0.81 -8.20
CA TYR A 149 4.12 -1.61 -7.66
C TYR A 149 3.90 -3.12 -7.87
N SER A 150 2.71 -3.55 -8.26
CA SER A 150 2.44 -4.95 -8.60
C SER A 150 3.03 -5.32 -9.97
N GLN A 151 3.09 -6.61 -10.30
CA GLN A 151 3.54 -7.12 -11.60
C GLN A 151 3.05 -8.54 -11.89
N LEU A 152 2.77 -8.83 -13.15
CA LEU A 152 2.47 -10.16 -13.69
C LEU A 152 3.37 -10.45 -14.89
N SER A 153 4.59 -10.93 -14.63
CA SER A 153 5.58 -11.24 -15.67
C SER A 153 6.32 -12.53 -15.32
N ASP A 154 6.88 -13.20 -16.34
CA ASP A 154 7.89 -14.23 -16.15
C ASP A 154 9.24 -13.53 -15.86
N LEU A 155 9.66 -13.52 -14.60
CA LEU A 155 10.80 -12.72 -14.15
C LEU A 155 12.13 -13.48 -14.23
N ASP A 156 12.08 -14.81 -14.17
CA ASP A 156 13.26 -15.67 -14.28
C ASP A 156 13.41 -16.34 -15.66
N SER A 157 12.50 -16.04 -16.60
CA SER A 157 12.46 -16.56 -17.97
C SER A 157 12.26 -18.08 -18.05
N ASP A 158 11.56 -18.67 -17.08
CA ASP A 158 11.30 -20.12 -17.03
C ASP A 158 9.98 -20.56 -17.71
N GLY A 159 9.26 -19.60 -18.26
CA GLY A 159 7.98 -19.74 -18.94
C GLY A 159 6.77 -19.77 -18.00
N GLU A 160 6.95 -19.50 -16.70
CA GLU A 160 5.87 -19.36 -15.71
C GLU A 160 5.77 -17.89 -15.26
N ILE A 161 4.55 -17.38 -15.02
CA ILE A 161 4.40 -16.03 -14.48
C ILE A 161 4.68 -16.04 -12.97
N ASP A 162 5.37 -14.99 -12.52
CA ASP A 162 5.70 -14.70 -11.12
C ASP A 162 4.91 -13.50 -10.58
N PRO A 163 3.68 -13.71 -10.06
CA PRO A 163 2.90 -12.60 -9.52
C PRO A 163 3.59 -11.93 -8.33
N ILE A 164 3.81 -10.61 -8.46
CA ILE A 164 4.14 -9.72 -7.36
C ILE A 164 2.93 -8.82 -7.11
N ILE A 165 2.27 -8.96 -5.96
CA ILE A 165 1.10 -8.18 -5.59
C ILE A 165 1.44 -7.29 -4.40
N VAL A 166 1.30 -5.98 -4.59
CA VAL A 166 1.55 -4.98 -3.56
C VAL A 166 0.24 -4.35 -3.14
N TYR A 167 0.06 -4.21 -1.84
CA TYR A 167 -1.00 -3.41 -1.26
C TYR A 167 -0.48 -2.70 -0.01
N GLY A 168 -1.19 -1.67 0.40
CA GLY A 168 -0.89 -0.98 1.64
C GLY A 168 -2.05 -0.15 2.12
N THR A 169 -1.86 0.42 3.29
CA THR A 169 -2.79 1.34 3.91
C THR A 169 -2.31 2.77 3.75
N THR A 170 -3.24 3.70 3.81
CA THR A 170 -2.98 5.12 3.93
C THR A 170 -3.51 5.59 5.27
N THR A 171 -2.97 6.69 5.73
CA THR A 171 -3.27 7.39 6.99
C THR A 171 -3.57 8.86 6.62
N HIS A 172 -3.60 9.79 7.57
CA HIS A 172 -3.80 11.21 7.23
C HIS A 172 -2.47 11.87 6.82
N SER A 173 -1.34 11.35 7.31
CA SER A 173 0.02 11.73 6.91
C SER A 173 0.80 10.50 6.45
N ILE A 174 1.58 10.61 5.38
CA ILE A 174 2.39 9.51 4.84
C ILE A 174 3.53 9.01 5.76
N TYR A 175 3.86 9.79 6.79
CA TYR A 175 4.87 9.43 7.76
C TYR A 175 4.27 8.69 8.97
N GLU A 176 2.94 8.68 9.09
CA GLU A 176 2.24 7.92 10.12
C GLU A 176 2.38 6.41 9.90
N ASP A 177 1.90 5.63 10.89
CA ASP A 177 2.09 4.19 10.99
C ASP A 177 1.26 3.38 9.96
N ASN A 178 1.35 3.71 8.68
CA ASN A 178 0.74 2.92 7.61
C ASN A 178 1.58 1.68 7.27
N ARG A 179 0.94 0.71 6.63
CA ARG A 179 1.50 -0.62 6.34
C ARG A 179 1.62 -0.85 4.86
N VAL A 180 2.68 -1.54 4.46
CA VAL A 180 2.87 -2.05 3.10
C VAL A 180 3.10 -3.54 3.15
N LYS A 181 2.45 -4.30 2.26
CA LYS A 181 2.72 -5.72 2.09
C LYS A 181 2.97 -6.06 0.62
N ILE A 182 4.11 -6.70 0.38
CA ILE A 182 4.49 -7.27 -0.91
C ILE A 182 4.29 -8.77 -0.80
N ILE A 183 3.51 -9.34 -1.70
CA ILE A 183 3.27 -10.78 -1.80
C ILE A 183 3.86 -11.26 -3.12
N VAL A 184 4.79 -12.19 -3.03
CA VAL A 184 5.52 -12.75 -4.16
C VAL A 184 5.15 -14.21 -4.29
N TYR A 185 4.71 -14.60 -5.47
CA TYR A 185 4.44 -15.98 -5.82
C TYR A 185 5.53 -16.47 -6.77
N TYR A 186 6.17 -17.58 -6.42
CA TYR A 186 7.12 -18.28 -7.28
C TYR A 186 6.75 -19.75 -7.30
N LYS A 187 6.31 -20.26 -8.45
CA LYS A 187 5.80 -21.63 -8.57
C LYS A 187 4.72 -21.91 -7.53
N LYS A 188 4.86 -22.97 -6.72
CA LYS A 188 3.93 -23.31 -5.63
C LYS A 188 4.26 -22.62 -4.30
N SER A 189 5.28 -21.75 -4.27
CA SER A 189 5.71 -21.04 -3.07
C SER A 189 5.19 -19.62 -3.03
N ARG A 190 5.00 -19.12 -1.81
CA ARG A 190 4.60 -17.73 -1.52
C ARG A 190 5.54 -17.17 -0.47
N ALA A 191 6.06 -15.98 -0.72
CA ALA A 191 6.76 -15.17 0.26
C ALA A 191 6.00 -13.85 0.49
N THR A 192 6.15 -13.31 1.69
CA THR A 192 5.54 -12.02 2.06
C THR A 192 6.61 -11.15 2.70
N ILE A 193 6.67 -9.90 2.28
CA ILE A 193 7.41 -8.83 2.93
C ILE A 193 6.38 -7.88 3.52
N LYS A 194 6.51 -7.57 4.81
CA LYS A 194 5.61 -6.67 5.53
C LYS A 194 6.43 -5.51 6.05
N HIS A 195 6.00 -4.30 5.74
CA HIS A 195 6.64 -3.07 6.21
C HIS A 195 5.65 -2.25 7.01
N GLN A 196 6.14 -1.68 8.10
CA GLN A 196 5.49 -0.70 8.94
C GLN A 196 6.26 0.60 8.76
N ASN A 197 5.62 1.62 8.19
CA ASN A 197 6.15 2.98 8.21
C ASN A 197 6.09 3.53 9.63
N SER A 198 6.95 4.51 9.90
CA SER A 198 6.88 5.32 11.11
C SER A 198 7.72 6.58 10.95
N GLU A 199 7.27 7.69 11.55
CA GLU A 199 8.04 8.92 11.67
C GLU A 199 9.31 8.66 12.49
N ILE A 200 9.16 7.87 13.56
CA ILE A 200 10.23 7.49 14.46
C ILE A 200 11.10 6.44 13.76
N PRO A 201 12.42 6.66 13.60
CA PRO A 201 13.32 5.71 12.95
C PRO A 201 13.16 4.28 13.49
N ASP A 202 13.07 4.09 14.80
CA ASP A 202 12.97 2.77 15.45
C ASP A 202 11.62 2.07 15.21
N GLY A 203 10.59 2.81 14.78
CA GLY A 203 9.29 2.27 14.39
C GLY A 203 9.28 1.66 13.00
N ARG A 204 10.31 1.92 12.17
CA ARG A 204 10.40 1.47 10.78
C ARG A 204 10.83 0.01 10.73
N ILE A 205 9.84 -0.87 10.58
CA ILE A 205 10.06 -2.31 10.71
C ILE A 205 9.68 -3.02 9.42
N THR A 206 10.63 -3.74 8.82
CA THR A 206 10.37 -4.65 7.69
C THR A 206 10.60 -6.10 8.10
N LYS A 207 9.58 -6.94 7.98
CA LYS A 207 9.65 -8.40 8.22
C LYS A 207 9.61 -9.14 6.88
N ILE A 208 10.59 -10.00 6.64
CA ILE A 208 10.77 -10.72 5.38
C ILE A 208 10.61 -12.22 5.65
N ASN A 209 9.72 -12.86 4.90
CA ASN A 209 9.64 -14.32 4.91
C ASN A 209 10.93 -14.91 4.35
N LYS A 210 11.65 -15.73 5.13
CA LYS A 210 12.93 -16.35 4.72
C LYS A 210 12.87 -17.11 3.39
N LYS A 211 11.70 -17.62 2.97
CA LYS A 211 11.51 -18.27 1.67
C LYS A 211 11.80 -17.35 0.49
N PHE A 212 11.65 -16.04 0.67
CA PHE A 212 11.98 -15.03 -0.34
C PHE A 212 13.42 -15.18 -0.85
N TYR A 213 14.36 -15.45 0.06
CA TYR A 213 15.77 -15.60 -0.27
C TYR A 213 16.12 -16.89 -1.02
N ASN A 214 15.15 -17.80 -1.19
CA ASN A 214 15.28 -19.01 -1.99
C ASN A 214 14.68 -18.84 -3.40
N PHE A 215 14.08 -17.69 -3.71
CA PHE A 215 13.58 -17.41 -5.05
C PHE A 215 14.74 -17.05 -6.00
N PRO A 216 14.56 -17.17 -7.32
CA PRO A 216 15.50 -16.64 -8.30
C PRO A 216 15.97 -15.23 -7.98
N LYS A 217 17.23 -14.93 -8.31
CA LYS A 217 17.85 -13.64 -8.03
C LYS A 217 17.08 -12.49 -8.68
N GLN A 218 16.61 -12.70 -9.91
CA GLN A 218 15.83 -11.75 -10.70
C GLN A 218 14.54 -11.36 -9.97
N ILE A 219 13.80 -12.33 -9.42
CA ILE A 219 12.59 -12.06 -8.63
C ILE A 219 12.93 -11.26 -7.37
N GLN A 220 14.03 -11.58 -6.70
CA GLN A 220 14.47 -10.83 -5.51
C GLN A 220 14.84 -9.38 -5.88
N GLU A 221 15.60 -9.19 -6.95
CA GLU A 221 16.00 -7.88 -7.47
C GLU A 221 14.79 -7.03 -7.85
N THR A 222 13.83 -7.59 -8.59
CA THR A 222 12.58 -6.89 -8.95
C THR A 222 11.77 -6.44 -7.73
N VAL A 223 11.75 -7.24 -6.65
CA VAL A 223 11.09 -6.84 -5.40
C VAL A 223 11.85 -5.72 -4.68
N ILE A 224 13.18 -5.79 -4.66
CA ILE A 224 14.04 -4.73 -4.11
C ILE A 224 13.84 -3.42 -4.91
N GLU A 225 13.76 -3.49 -6.23
CA GLU A 225 13.47 -2.32 -7.09
C GLU A 225 12.12 -1.69 -6.78
N LYS A 226 11.09 -2.52 -6.52
CA LYS A 226 9.78 -2.03 -6.07
C LYS A 226 9.87 -1.35 -4.71
N MET A 227 10.65 -1.87 -3.77
CA MET A 227 10.92 -1.22 -2.49
C MET A 227 11.61 0.14 -2.69
N LYS A 228 12.65 0.21 -3.52
CA LYS A 228 13.32 1.48 -3.87
C LYS A 228 12.36 2.48 -4.49
N LEU A 229 11.49 2.03 -5.39
CA LEU A 229 10.51 2.90 -6.03
C LEU A 229 9.46 3.42 -5.04
N MET A 230 8.99 2.59 -4.11
CA MET A 230 8.09 3.03 -3.03
C MET A 230 8.76 4.08 -2.14
N ALA A 231 10.04 3.90 -1.81
CA ALA A 231 10.80 4.89 -1.05
C ALA A 231 10.97 6.20 -1.81
N LYS A 232 11.37 6.13 -3.08
CA LYS A 232 11.49 7.28 -3.97
C LYS A 232 10.19 8.08 -4.10
N ASN A 233 9.05 7.40 -4.13
CA ASN A 233 7.74 8.02 -4.30
C ASN A 233 7.11 8.48 -2.98
N GLY A 234 7.81 8.34 -1.84
CA GLY A 234 7.31 8.72 -0.52
C GLY A 234 6.22 7.81 0.03
N HIS A 235 6.10 6.56 -0.44
CA HIS A 235 5.07 5.61 0.04
C HIS A 235 5.59 4.65 1.11
N ALA A 236 6.91 4.55 1.26
CA ALA A 236 7.56 3.74 2.27
C ALA A 236 8.82 4.42 2.79
N VAL A 237 9.07 4.34 4.09
CA VAL A 237 10.31 4.83 4.72
C VAL A 237 10.94 3.67 5.46
N PHE A 238 11.92 3.04 4.83
CA PHE A 238 12.62 1.89 5.39
C PHE A 238 13.68 2.29 6.42
N ALA A 239 14.12 1.31 7.20
CA ALA A 239 15.26 1.46 8.12
C ALA A 239 16.55 1.86 7.37
N GLU A 240 17.49 2.46 8.08
CA GLU A 240 18.86 2.67 7.62
C GLU A 240 19.49 1.33 7.23
N ASP A 241 20.39 1.37 6.24
CA ASP A 241 21.07 0.19 5.71
C ASP A 241 20.14 -0.97 5.24
N TRP A 242 18.84 -0.73 5.05
CA TRP A 242 17.90 -1.79 4.67
C TRP A 242 18.34 -2.54 3.40
N GLU A 243 18.94 -1.84 2.43
CA GLU A 243 19.48 -2.42 1.20
C GLU A 243 20.63 -3.39 1.47
N LYS A 244 21.56 -3.02 2.35
CA LYS A 244 22.67 -3.90 2.77
C LYS A 244 22.13 -5.11 3.51
N ASN A 245 21.18 -4.89 4.42
CA ASN A 245 20.61 -5.94 5.27
C ASN A 245 19.77 -6.94 4.48
N ILE A 246 18.95 -6.49 3.52
CA ILE A 246 18.18 -7.40 2.64
C ILE A 246 19.11 -8.21 1.74
N ASN A 247 20.20 -7.61 1.23
CA ASN A 247 21.21 -8.33 0.44
C ASN A 247 21.97 -9.38 1.28
N ASN A 248 22.13 -9.13 2.58
CA ASN A 248 22.67 -10.10 3.55
C ASN A 248 21.62 -11.10 4.06
N LYS A 249 20.45 -11.17 3.42
CA LYS A 249 19.36 -12.11 3.73
C LYS A 249 18.77 -11.95 5.13
N ALA A 250 18.80 -10.74 5.70
CA ALA A 250 18.21 -10.46 7.00
C ALA A 250 16.68 -10.69 6.96
N ALA A 251 16.13 -11.45 7.92
CA ALA A 251 14.68 -11.68 7.98
C ALA A 251 13.90 -10.50 8.56
N ARG A 252 14.61 -9.52 9.12
CA ARG A 252 14.09 -8.33 9.78
C ARG A 252 15.02 -7.16 9.46
N LEU A 253 14.46 -6.05 8.99
CA LEU A 253 15.17 -4.79 8.75
C LEU A 253 14.56 -3.75 9.70
N GLU A 254 15.40 -3.18 10.54
CA GLU A 254 15.08 -2.16 11.53
C GLU A 254 16.36 -1.38 11.85
N ASN A 255 16.22 -0.19 12.42
CA ASN A 255 17.37 0.55 12.95
C ASN A 255 17.89 -0.13 14.22
N ASN A 256 19.20 -0.07 14.44
CA ASN A 256 19.85 -0.64 15.62
C ASN A 256 19.92 0.38 16.76
#